data_AF-A0A376NRD7-F1
#
_entry.id   AF-A0A376NRD7-F1
#
_cell.length_a   1.000
_cell.length_b   1.000
_cell.length_c   1.000
_cell.angle_alpha   90.00
_cell.angle_beta   90.00
_cell.angle_gamma   90.00
#
_symmetry.space_group_name_H-M   'P 1'
#
loop_
_entity.id
_entity.type
_entity.pdbx_description
1 polymer ?
#
loop_
_entity_poly.entity_id
_entity_poly.type
_entity_poly.pdbx_seq_one_letter_code
_entity_poly.pdbx_strand_id
1 'polypeptide(L)' 'MAALEAPRFNLVIKAFYMRLLAAGNAKKVALVACMRKLLTIMNAMLRKNEEWNESYL' A
#
# COMPACT_ATOMS: atom_id res chain seq x y z
N MET A 1 5.62 -3.67 -14.73
CA MET A 1 4.54 -2.98 -13.97
C MET A 1 4.58 -3.46 -12.52
N ALA A 2 5.25 -2.73 -11.62
CA ALA A 2 5.47 -3.14 -10.22
C ALA A 2 4.19 -3.19 -9.35
N ALA A 3 3.04 -2.76 -9.90
CA ALA A 3 1.76 -2.68 -9.22
C ALA A 3 1.04 -4.03 -9.03
N LEU A 4 1.25 -4.96 -9.96
CA LEU A 4 0.64 -6.30 -9.90
C LEU A 4 1.29 -7.20 -8.84
N GLU A 5 2.53 -6.88 -8.46
CA GLU A 5 3.30 -7.64 -7.46
C GLU A 5 3.12 -7.09 -6.03
N ALA A 6 2.67 -5.84 -5.86
CA ALA A 6 2.42 -5.23 -4.56
C ALA A 6 1.41 -5.99 -3.67
N PRO A 7 0.29 -6.57 -4.19
CA PRO A 7 -0.59 -7.39 -3.36
C PRO A 7 -0.04 -8.80 -3.04
N ARG A 8 1.07 -9.23 -3.66
CA ARG A 8 1.72 -10.53 -3.37
C ARG A 8 2.67 -10.47 -2.17
N PHE A 9 3.27 -9.32 -1.90
CA PHE A 9 4.31 -9.17 -0.86
C PHE A 9 3.84 -8.53 0.45
N ASN A 10 2.60 -8.03 0.53
CA ASN A 10 2.16 -7.28 1.71
C ASN A 10 0.69 -7.52 2.08
N LEU A 11 0.47 -8.12 3.26
CA LEU A 11 -0.85 -8.49 3.76
C LEU A 11 -1.70 -7.28 4.14
N VAL A 12 -1.13 -6.20 4.71
CA VAL A 12 -1.89 -4.97 5.02
C VAL A 12 -2.37 -4.25 3.78
N ILE A 13 -1.55 -4.21 2.74
CA ILE A 13 -1.94 -3.57 1.46
C ILE A 13 -3.03 -4.38 0.79
N LYS A 14 -2.94 -5.71 0.82
CA LYS A 14 -4.01 -6.59 0.33
C LYS A 14 -5.33 -6.37 1.09
N ALA A 15 -5.28 -6.28 2.42
CA ALA A 15 -6.46 -5.99 3.23
C ALA A 15 -7.05 -4.60 2.95
N PHE A 16 -6.21 -3.60 2.69
CA PHE A 16 -6.66 -2.26 2.27
C PHE A 16 -7.30 -2.27 0.88
N TYR A 17 -6.67 -2.95 -0.08
CA TYR A 17 -7.17 -3.14 -1.43
C TYR A 17 -8.53 -3.85 -1.44
N MET A 18 -8.69 -4.92 -0.65
CA MET A 18 -9.95 -5.64 -0.50
C MET A 18 -11.05 -4.76 0.10
N ARG A 19 -10.73 -3.92 1.09
CA ARG A 19 -11.68 -2.94 1.65
C ARG A 19 -12.13 -1.92 0.61
N LEU A 20 -11.21 -1.40 -0.20
CA LEU A 20 -11.53 -0.48 -1.30
C LEU A 20 -12.43 -1.13 -2.36
N LEU A 21 -12.16 -2.40 -2.71
CA LEU A 21 -13.00 -3.17 -3.62
C LEU A 21 -14.40 -3.43 -3.04
N ALA A 22 -14.49 -3.82 -1.77
CA ALA A 22 -15.76 -4.03 -1.08
C ALA A 22 -16.60 -2.74 -1.01
N ALA A 23 -15.94 -1.58 -0.92
CA ALA A 23 -16.58 -0.27 -1.00
C ALA A 23 -17.02 0.14 -2.42
N GLY A 24 -16.87 -0.73 -3.43
CA GLY A 24 -17.31 -0.48 -4.81
C GLY A 24 -16.33 0.34 -5.66
N ASN A 25 -15.10 0.56 -5.20
CA ASN A 25 -14.12 1.34 -5.97
C ASN A 25 -13.61 0.55 -7.18
N ALA A 26 -13.41 1.24 -8.31
CA ALA A 26 -12.79 0.66 -9.48
C ALA A 26 -11.40 0.09 -9.15
N LYS A 27 -11.07 -1.09 -9.70
CA LYS A 27 -9.80 -1.80 -9.47
C LYS A 27 -8.56 -0.89 -9.63
N LYS A 28 -8.58 0.01 -10.62
CA LYS A 28 -7.50 0.98 -10.86
C LYS A 28 -7.36 2.00 -9.73
N VAL A 29 -8.48 2.51 -9.20
CA VAL A 29 -8.48 3.47 -8.08
C VAL A 29 -7.95 2.80 -6.81
N ALA A 30 -8.38 1.58 -6.55
CA ALA A 30 -7.89 0.80 -5.41
C ALA A 30 -6.37 0.55 -5.48
N LEU A 31 -5.84 0.28 -6.69
CA LEU A 31 -4.41 0.10 -6.93
C LEU A 31 -3.61 1.40 -6.70
N VAL A 32 -4.09 2.52 -7.23
CA VAL A 32 -3.46 3.85 -7.06
C VAL A 32 -3.47 4.27 -5.58
N ALA A 33 -4.57 4.01 -4.87
CA ALA A 33 -4.65 4.27 -3.43
C ALA A 33 -3.64 3.44 -2.63
N CYS A 34 -3.42 2.18 -3.01
CA CYS A 34 -2.41 1.33 -2.39
C CYS A 34 -0.98 1.86 -2.62
N MET A 35 -0.66 2.30 -3.84
CA MET A 35 0.63 2.92 -4.15
C MET A 35 0.85 4.21 -3.35
N ARG A 36 -0.18 5.06 -3.27
CA ARG A 36 -0.11 6.31 -2.50
C ARG A 36 0.19 6.02 -1.03
N LYS A 37 -0.46 5.00 -0.44
CA LYS A 37 -0.23 4.58 0.94
C LYS A 37 1.20 4.09 1.17
N LEU A 38 1.75 3.29 0.27
CA LEU A 38 3.15 2.84 0.30
C LEU A 38 4.13 4.02 0.29
N LEU A 39 3.95 4.94 -0.66
CA LEU A 39 4.80 6.12 -0.76
C LEU A 39 4.71 6.99 0.50
N THR A 40 3.53 7.11 1.11
CA THR A 40 3.37 7.84 2.37
C THR A 40 4.12 7.19 3.52
N ILE A 41 4.09 5.85 3.65
CA ILE A 41 4.85 5.12 4.67
C ILE A 41 6.35 5.33 4.46
N MET A 42 6.83 5.17 3.24
CA MET A 42 8.23 5.37 2.90
C MET A 42 8.69 6.81 3.16
N ASN A 43 7.87 7.81 2.80
CA ASN A 43 8.17 9.20 3.12
C ASN A 43 8.18 9.47 4.63
N ALA A 44 7.32 8.82 5.40
CA ALA A 44 7.31 8.97 6.85
C ALA A 44 8.57 8.37 7.49
N MET A 45 9.02 7.20 7.03
CA MET A 45 10.27 6.57 7.46
C MET A 45 11.49 7.45 7.13
N LEU A 46 11.58 7.93 5.88
CA LEU A 46 12.66 8.82 5.43
C LEU A 46 12.72 10.11 6.25
N ARG A 47 11.56 10.72 6.57
CA ARG A 47 11.50 11.93 7.40
C ARG A 47 11.95 11.69 8.84
N LYS A 48 11.75 10.48 9.36
CA LYS A 48 12.18 10.10 10.71
C LYS A 48 13.60 9.54 10.75
N ASN A 49 14.24 9.38 9.58
CA ASN A 49 15.51 8.66 9.43
C ASN A 49 15.46 7.24 10.05
N GLU A 50 14.28 6.62 9.98
CA GLU A 50 14.04 5.26 10.46
C GLU A 50 14.31 4.28 9.31
N GLU A 51 14.98 3.17 9.63
CA GLU A 51 15.12 2.05 8.69
C GLU A 51 13.77 1.40 8.39
N TRP A 52 13.70 0.63 7.30
CA TRP A 52 12.49 -0.09 6.93
C TRP A 52 12.02 -0.97 8.09
N ASN A 53 10.80 -0.70 8.55
CA ASN A 53 10.19 -1.45 9.65
C ASN A 53 8.92 -2.15 9.14
N GLU A 54 8.94 -3.48 9.18
CA GLU A 54 7.83 -4.33 8.75
C GLU A 54 6.58 -4.16 9.62
N SER A 55 6.67 -3.52 10.79
CA SER A 55 5.52 -3.19 11.64
C SER A 55 4.55 -2.19 10.99
N TYR A 56 4.98 -1.49 9.93
CA TYR A 56 4.11 -0.62 9.14
C TYR A 56 3.36 -1.37 8.02
N LEU A 57 3.61 -2.68 7.85
CA LEU A 57 3.01 -3.61 6.87
C LEU A 57 1.98 -4.55 7.50
#